data_AF-A0A2A5M354-F1
#
_entry.id   AF-A0A2A5M354-F1
#
_cell.length_a   1.000
_cell.length_b   1.000
_cell.length_c   1.000
_cell.angle_alpha   90.00
_cell.angle_beta   90.00
_cell.angle_gamma   90.00
#
_symmetry.space_group_name_H-M   'P 1'
#
loop_
_entity.id
_entity.type
_entity.pdbx_description
1 polymer ?
#
loop_
_entity_poly.entity_id
_entity_poly.type
_entity_poly.pdbx_seq_one_letter_code
_entity_poly.pdbx_strand_id
1 'polypeptide(L)' 'MQGFISQVLGPVVDVDFNDYLPQINEAIVVNFESEGKKHKLVLEVAAHLGDNRVRTIAMDMTDG' A
#
# COMPACT_ATOMS: atom_id res chain seq x y z
N MET A 1 2.32 -0.87 -13.39
CA MET A 1 3.10 -0.43 -12.23
C MET A 1 3.02 -1.52 -11.19
N GLN A 2 4.15 -1.92 -10.60
CA GLN A 2 4.21 -2.95 -9.57
C GLN A 2 4.88 -2.37 -8.34
N GLY A 3 4.26 -2.59 -7.18
CA GLY A 3 4.83 -2.32 -5.87
C GLY A 3 4.74 -3.57 -5.01
N PHE A 4 5.58 -3.64 -3.98
CA PHE A 4 5.63 -4.73 -3.02
C PHE A 4 5.38 -4.18 -1.62
N ILE A 5 4.46 -4.80 -0.87
CA ILE A 5 4.20 -4.42 0.52
C ILE A 5 5.38 -4.87 1.37
N SER A 6 6.16 -3.93 1.88
CA SER A 6 7.34 -4.22 2.70
C SER A 6 7.00 -4.39 4.18
N GLN A 7 5.98 -3.67 4.66
CA GLN A 7 5.60 -3.69 6.07
C GLN A 7 4.13 -3.30 6.27
N VAL A 8 3.49 -3.92 7.26
CA VAL A 8 2.14 -3.57 7.75
C VAL A 8 2.20 -3.28 9.25
N LEU A 9 1.77 -2.09 9.65
CA LEU A 9 1.78 -1.56 11.03
C LEU A 9 0.40 -0.98 11.34
N GLY A 10 -0.57 -1.85 11.66
CA GLY A 10 -1.97 -1.44 11.78
C GLY A 10 -2.46 -0.82 10.47
N PRO A 11 -3.00 0.42 10.45
CA PRO A 11 -3.43 1.07 9.22
C PRO A 11 -2.27 1.61 8.36
N VAL A 12 -1.04 1.61 8.86
CA VAL A 12 0.12 2.10 8.12
C VAL A 12 0.72 0.97 7.29
N VAL A 13 0.88 1.18 5.99
CA VAL A 13 1.46 0.19 5.08
C VAL A 13 2.60 0.84 4.30
N ASP A 14 3.80 0.27 4.39
CA ASP A 14 4.94 0.70 3.60
C ASP A 14 5.02 -0.14 2.32
N VAL A 15 5.24 0.52 1.18
CA VAL A 15 5.24 -0.11 -0.15
C VAL A 15 6.49 0.32 -0.92
N ASP A 16 7.25 -0.67 -1.39
CA ASP A 16 8.40 -0.51 -2.26
C ASP A 16 7.97 -0.50 -3.73
N PHE A 17 8.53 0.40 -4.52
CA PHE A 17 8.29 0.50 -5.95
C PHE A 17 9.61 0.36 -6.73
N ASN A 18 9.56 -0.27 -7.91
CA ASN A 18 10.76 -0.46 -8.74
C ASN A 18 10.93 0.61 -9.82
N ASP A 19 9.82 1.12 -10.38
CA ASP A 19 9.87 2.05 -11.52
C ASP A 19 9.29 3.42 -11.17
N TYR A 20 7.97 3.47 -10.95
CA TYR A 20 7.26 4.69 -10.63
C TYR A 20 7.03 4.77 -9.13
N LEU A 21 7.47 5.88 -8.53
CA LEU A 21 7.21 6.20 -7.14
C LEU A 21 5.93 7.07 -7.03
N PRO A 22 4.85 6.56 -6.43
CA PRO A 22 3.61 7.30 -6.26
C PRO A 22 3.78 8.61 -5.50
N GLN A 23 3.04 9.64 -5.92
CA GLN A 23 3.09 10.95 -5.27
C GLN A 23 2.26 10.96 -3.99
N ILE A 24 2.54 11.91 -3.09
CA ILE A 24 1.73 12.14 -1.89
C ILE A 24 0.28 12.43 -2.31
N ASN A 25 -0.69 11.87 -1.57
CA ASN A 25 -2.13 11.86 -1.84
C ASN A 25 -2.57 11.00 -3.04
N GLU A 26 -1.66 10.27 -3.68
CA GLU A 26 -2.03 9.29 -4.70
C GLU A 26 -2.60 8.02 -4.05
N ALA A 27 -3.57 7.40 -4.72
CA ALA A 27 -4.20 6.17 -4.25
C ALA A 27 -3.55 4.93 -4.90
N ILE A 28 -3.21 3.96 -4.08
CA ILE A 28 -2.75 2.63 -4.50
C ILE A 28 -3.86 1.63 -4.17
N VAL A 29 -4.27 0.84 -5.17
CA VAL A 29 -5.30 -0.20 -5.01
C VAL A 29 -4.62 -1.56 -4.88
N VAL A 30 -4.87 -2.23 -3.75
CA VAL A 30 -4.41 -3.59 -3.47
C VAL A 30 -5.61 -4.53 -3.58
N ASN A 31 -5.56 -5.47 -4.53
CA ASN A 31 -6.53 -6.55 -4.62
C ASN A 31 -5.87 -7.82 -4.10
N PHE A 32 -6.47 -8.45 -3.09
CA PHE A 32 -5.96 -9.68 -2.48
C PHE A 32 -7.09 -10.66 -2.20
N GLU A 33 -6.75 -11.90 -1.91
CA GLU A 33 -7.71 -12.93 -1.52
C GLU A 33 -7.35 -13.42 -0.12
N SER A 34 -8.32 -13.43 0.77
CA SER A 34 -8.19 -13.97 2.13
C SER A 34 -9.46 -14.76 2.44
N GLU A 35 -9.32 -15.92 3.08
CA GLU A 35 -10.43 -16.84 3.38
C GLU A 35 -11.33 -17.21 2.17
N GLY A 36 -10.75 -17.27 0.96
CA GLY A 36 -11.49 -17.54 -0.29
C GLY A 36 -12.39 -16.40 -0.74
N LYS A 37 -12.25 -15.20 -0.17
CA LYS A 37 -12.95 -13.97 -0.56
C LYS A 37 -11.98 -12.98 -1.18
N LYS A 38 -12.41 -12.30 -2.24
CA LYS A 38 -11.66 -11.21 -2.86
C LYS A 38 -11.89 -9.93 -2.10
N HIS A 39 -10.80 -9.26 -1.72
CA HIS A 39 -10.78 -7.99 -1.04
C HIS A 39 -10.13 -6.93 -1.91
N LYS A 40 -10.60 -5.69 -1.75
CA LYS A 40 -10.01 -4.50 -2.36
C LYS A 40 -9.71 -3.52 -1.24
N LEU A 41 -8.44 -3.25 -1.02
CA LEU A 41 -7.96 -2.25 -0.08
C LEU A 41 -7.41 -1.04 -0.84
N VAL A 42 -7.76 0.15 -0.38
CA VAL A 42 -7.20 1.41 -0.90
C VAL A 42 -6.20 1.93 0.11
N LEU A 43 -5.00 2.26 -0.37
CA LEU A 43 -3.94 2.90 0.38
C LEU A 43 -3.73 4.31 -0.16
N GLU A 44 -3.63 5.31 0.70
CA GLU A 44 -3.28 6.69 0.33
C GLU A 44 -1.82 6.96 0.67
N VAL A 45 -1.03 7.47 -0.26
CA VAL A 45 0.37 7.83 -0.03
C VAL A 45 0.46 9.03 0.90
N ALA A 46 1.02 8.82 2.10
CA ALA A 46 1.20 9.86 3.11
C ALA A 46 2.61 10.47 3.12
N ALA A 47 3.64 9.69 2.75
CA ALA A 47 5.02 10.18 2.71
C ALA A 47 5.91 9.35 1.78
N HIS A 48 7.00 9.95 1.29
CA HIS A 48 8.13 9.23 0.71
C HIS A 48 9.15 8.91 1.80
N LEU A 49 9.66 7.68 1.84
CA LEU A 49 10.63 7.22 2.84
C LEU A 49 12.09 7.18 2.31
N GLY A 50 12.29 7.39 1.01
CA GLY A 50 13.55 7.11 0.32
C GLY A 50 13.60 5.68 -0.21
N ASP A 51 14.66 5.31 -0.92
CA ASP A 51 14.88 3.96 -1.47
C ASP A 51 13.70 3.39 -2.28
N ASN A 52 13.03 4.26 -3.04
CA ASN A 52 11.79 3.97 -3.78
C ASN A 52 10.64 3.41 -2.92
N ARG A 53 10.62 3.75 -1.64
CA ARG A 53 9.58 3.37 -0.69
C ARG A 53 8.66 4.53 -0.39
N VAL A 54 7.37 4.25 -0.28
CA VAL A 54 6.36 5.17 0.23
C VAL A 54 5.70 4.60 1.48
N ARG A 55 5.33 5.50 2.39
CA ARG A 55 4.44 5.20 3.50
C ARG A 55 3.03 5.56 3.11
N THR A 56 2.11 4.63 3.34
CA THR A 56 0.70 4.79 3.02
C THR A 56 -0.18 4.60 4.25
N ILE A 57 -1.41 5.12 4.18
CA ILE A 57 -2.46 4.89 5.17
C ILE A 57 -3.58 4.11 4.47
N ALA A 58 -3.96 2.98 5.07
CA ALA A 58 -5.06 2.16 4.64
C ALA A 58 -6.41 2.83 4.93
N MET A 59 -7.29 2.85 3.93
CA MET A 59 -8.64 3.42 4.04
C MET A 59 -9.67 2.42 4.59
N ASP A 60 -9.26 1.17 4.78
CA ASP A 60 -10.05 0.08 5.37
C ASP A 60 -9.10 -0.84 6.19
N MET A 61 -9.65 -1.90 6.79
CA MET A 61 -8.90 -2.86 7.59
C MET A 61 -7.77 -3.50 6.77
N THR A 62 -6.62 -3.65 7.40
CA THR A 62 -5.43 -4.35 6.88
C THR A 62 -5.35 -5.79 7.36
N ASP A 63 -6.39 -6.28 8.04
CA ASP A 63 -6.51 -7.66 8.49
C ASP A 63 -6.75 -8.62 7.31
N GLY A 64 -6.00 -9.72 7.27
CA GLY A 64 -6.12 -10.77 6.25
C GLY A 64 -4.77 -11.30 5.79
#